data_AF-A0A537JZG8-F1
#
_entry.id   AF-A0A537JZG8-F1
#
_cell.length_a   1.000
_cell.length_b   1.000
_cell.length_c   1.000
_cell.angle_alpha   90.00
_cell.angle_beta   90.00
_cell.angle_gamma   90.00
#
_symmetry.space_group_name_H-M   'P 1'
#
loop_
_entity.id
_entity.type
_entity.pdbx_description
1 polymer ?
#
loop_
_entity_poly.entity_id
_entity_poly.type
_entity_poly.pdbx_seq_one_letter_code
_entity_poly.pdbx_strand_id
1 'polypeptide(L)'
;MKLFVMVFFFLPLFCSSQTTKDYNLAMQKFQTFYNAGQGDSINAMFGHSWDQANAKKTLWTNDEAARALEELGTLDSYKFIGIDELDPQKVYIFQTTFSKAGKKMTSCTLDKKLAFGTFRLVTIPDNITKQTSIQKKAA
;
A
#
# COMPACT_ATOMS: atom_id res chain seq x y z
N MET A 1 -28.30 -39.34 -31.40
CA MET A 1 -26.84 -39.55 -31.24
C MET A 1 -26.20 -38.17 -31.29
N LYS A 2 -25.65 -37.68 -30.16
CA LYS A 2 -24.21 -37.73 -29.84
C LYS A 2 -23.43 -36.99 -30.95
N LEU A 3 -22.87 -35.80 -30.73
CA LEU A 3 -21.69 -35.63 -29.88
C LEU A 3 -21.50 -34.16 -29.47
N PHE A 4 -21.44 -33.96 -28.15
CA PHE A 4 -20.94 -32.80 -27.44
C PHE A 4 -19.41 -32.82 -27.45
N VAL A 5 -18.73 -32.04 -28.29
CA VAL A 5 -17.27 -31.76 -28.23
C VAL A 5 -17.09 -30.49 -29.09
N MET A 6 -16.62 -29.31 -28.69
CA MET A 6 -15.51 -28.97 -27.80
C MET A 6 -15.63 -27.47 -27.43
N VAL A 7 -16.52 -27.12 -26.50
CA VAL A 7 -16.50 -25.81 -25.83
C VAL A 7 -15.38 -25.88 -24.78
N PHE A 8 -14.13 -25.80 -25.20
CA PHE A 8 -12.98 -25.96 -24.28
C PHE A 8 -11.76 -25.08 -24.65
N PHE A 9 -11.99 -23.91 -25.24
CA PHE A 9 -10.93 -22.90 -25.43
C PHE A 9 -11.37 -21.46 -25.09
N PHE A 10 -12.38 -21.31 -24.24
CA PHE A 10 -12.58 -20.08 -23.47
C PHE A 10 -12.22 -20.37 -22.02
N LEU A 11 -10.93 -20.60 -21.75
CA LEU A 11 -10.39 -20.31 -20.43
C LEU A 11 -10.34 -18.78 -20.35
N PRO A 12 -11.23 -18.11 -19.61
CA PRO A 12 -10.92 -16.74 -19.22
C PRO A 12 -9.65 -16.86 -18.38
N LEU A 13 -8.54 -16.40 -18.96
CA LEU A 13 -7.39 -15.94 -18.21
C LEU A 13 -7.90 -14.78 -17.36
N PHE A 14 -8.58 -15.09 -16.25
CA PHE A 14 -8.66 -14.21 -15.10
C PHE A 14 -7.26 -14.18 -14.49
N CYS A 15 -6.33 -13.60 -15.24
CA CYS A 15 -5.12 -13.07 -14.69
C CYS A 15 -5.60 -12.01 -13.70
N SER A 16 -5.40 -12.27 -12.41
CA SER A 16 -5.75 -11.37 -11.32
C SER A 16 -5.03 -10.05 -11.54
N SER A 17 -5.67 -9.18 -12.30
CA SER A 17 -5.30 -7.80 -12.44
C SER A 17 -5.75 -7.15 -11.14
N GLN A 18 -4.95 -7.33 -10.09
CA GLN A 18 -4.97 -6.48 -8.91
C GLN A 18 -4.42 -5.13 -9.40
N THR A 19 -5.25 -4.48 -10.21
CA THR A 19 -4.89 -3.36 -11.08
C THR A 19 -4.40 -2.23 -10.20
N THR A 20 -3.50 -1.43 -10.74
CA THR A 20 -3.16 -0.05 -10.35
C THR A 20 -4.18 0.77 -9.52
N LYS A 21 -5.49 0.48 -9.59
CA LYS A 21 -6.55 1.15 -8.84
C LYS A 21 -6.56 0.86 -7.33
N ASP A 22 -6.23 -0.36 -6.94
CA ASP A 22 -6.49 -0.83 -5.58
C ASP A 22 -5.56 -0.19 -4.54
N TYR A 23 -4.25 -0.19 -4.82
CA TYR A 23 -3.27 0.44 -3.94
C TYR A 23 -3.37 1.97 -3.96
N ASN A 24 -3.85 2.56 -5.07
CA ASN A 24 -4.06 4.00 -5.18
C ASN A 24 -5.23 4.44 -4.30
N LEU A 25 -6.30 3.64 -4.22
CA LEU A 25 -7.42 3.90 -3.32
C LEU A 25 -7.00 3.86 -1.85
N ALA A 26 -6.16 2.89 -1.47
CA ALA A 26 -5.60 2.83 -0.12
C ALA A 26 -4.76 4.08 0.20
N MET A 27 -3.86 4.49 -0.70
CA MET A 27 -3.05 5.70 -0.50
C MET A 27 -3.89 6.99 -0.48
N GLN A 28 -4.95 7.07 -1.27
CA GLN A 28 -5.85 8.24 -1.27
C GLN A 28 -6.58 8.40 0.07
N LYS A 29 -7.09 7.29 0.63
CA LYS A 29 -7.72 7.28 1.95
C LYS A 29 -6.72 7.66 3.04
N PHE A 30 -5.51 7.09 2.97
CA PHE A 30 -4.43 7.42 3.89
C PHE A 30 -4.12 8.92 3.86
N GLN A 31 -3.95 9.51 2.68
CA GLN A 31 -3.70 10.95 2.52
C GLN A 31 -4.80 11.80 3.17
N THR A 32 -6.06 11.40 2.98
CA THR A 32 -7.22 12.11 3.55
C THR A 32 -7.17 12.12 5.09
N PHE A 33 -6.99 10.94 5.70
CA PHE A 33 -6.96 10.84 7.16
C PHE A 33 -5.70 11.43 7.77
N TYR A 34 -4.55 11.25 7.12
CA TYR A 34 -3.29 11.84 7.54
C TYR A 34 -3.36 13.36 7.56
N ASN A 35 -3.83 13.99 6.48
CA ASN A 35 -3.94 15.46 6.41
C ASN A 35 -5.02 16.02 7.36
N ALA A 36 -5.97 15.19 7.79
CA ALA A 36 -6.97 15.55 8.80
C ALA A 36 -6.50 15.28 10.24
N GLY A 37 -5.30 14.72 10.46
CA GLY A 37 -4.82 14.33 11.79
C GLY A 37 -5.59 13.17 12.42
N GLN A 38 -6.31 12.37 11.62
CA GLN A 38 -7.20 11.31 12.08
C GLN A 38 -6.46 9.96 12.16
N GLY A 39 -5.56 9.84 13.14
CA GLY A 39 -4.79 8.62 13.38
C GLY A 39 -5.65 7.38 13.63
N ASP A 40 -6.77 7.51 14.34
CA ASP A 40 -7.68 6.38 14.56
C ASP A 40 -8.29 5.86 13.25
N SER A 41 -8.56 6.76 12.31
CA SER A 41 -9.07 6.41 10.97
C SER A 41 -8.00 5.77 10.11
N ILE A 42 -6.74 6.19 10.25
CA ILE A 42 -5.59 5.49 9.64
C ILE A 42 -5.46 4.08 10.22
N ASN A 43 -5.60 3.93 11.53
CA ASN A 43 -5.51 2.62 12.19
C ASN A 43 -6.63 1.67 11.73
N ALA A 44 -7.82 2.18 11.44
CA ALA A 44 -8.93 1.41 10.87
C ALA A 44 -8.68 0.93 9.41
N MET A 45 -7.65 1.44 8.74
CA MET A 45 -7.26 0.96 7.42
C MET A 45 -6.43 -0.33 7.47
N PHE A 46 -5.96 -0.76 8.65
CA PHE A 46 -5.17 -1.98 8.80
C PHE A 46 -6.05 -3.23 8.86
N GLY A 47 -5.58 -4.31 8.25
CA GLY A 47 -6.33 -5.55 8.15
C GLY A 47 -6.42 -6.24 9.51
N HIS A 48 -7.59 -6.31 10.11
CA HIS A 48 -7.79 -7.06 11.36
C HIS A 48 -7.76 -8.57 11.10
N SER A 49 -6.57 -9.15 10.85
CA SER A 49 -6.38 -10.58 11.07
C SER A 49 -6.49 -10.88 12.56
N TRP A 50 -6.89 -12.11 12.91
CA TRP A 50 -7.05 -12.52 14.31
C TRP A 50 -5.77 -12.30 15.15
N ASP A 51 -4.60 -12.40 14.52
CA ASP A 51 -3.29 -12.13 15.14
C ASP A 51 -2.98 -10.62 15.27
N GLN A 52 -3.43 -9.77 14.33
CA GLN A 52 -3.26 -8.31 14.42
C GLN A 52 -4.27 -7.65 15.37
N ALA A 53 -5.47 -8.21 15.52
CA ALA A 53 -6.43 -7.76 16.53
C ALA A 53 -5.92 -7.98 17.97
N ASN A 54 -5.01 -8.94 18.17
CA ASN A 54 -4.33 -9.21 19.45
C ASN A 54 -3.00 -8.45 19.61
N ALA A 55 -2.52 -7.77 18.58
CA ALA A 55 -1.41 -6.84 18.70
C ALA A 55 -1.89 -5.62 19.49
N LYS A 56 -1.64 -5.62 20.79
CA LYS A 56 -2.07 -4.62 21.80
C LYS A 56 -1.68 -3.15 21.51
N LYS A 57 -1.10 -2.81 20.36
CA LYS A 57 -0.58 -1.48 20.06
C LYS A 57 -1.18 -0.96 18.76
N THR A 58 -2.00 0.08 18.87
CA THR A 58 -2.39 0.94 17.75
C THR A 58 -1.13 1.49 17.09
N LEU A 59 -1.03 1.34 15.76
CA LEU A 59 0.12 1.84 14.99
C LEU A 59 0.02 3.34 14.70
N TRP A 60 -1.22 3.87 14.78
CA TRP A 60 -1.54 5.27 14.59
C TRP A 60 -2.56 5.71 15.65
N THR A 61 -2.19 6.67 16.48
CA THR A 61 -3.10 7.50 17.28
C THR A 61 -3.23 8.89 16.69
N ASN A 62 -4.24 9.67 17.10
CA ASN A 62 -4.36 11.06 16.67
C ASN A 62 -3.12 11.89 17.07
N ASP A 63 -2.49 11.60 18.20
CA ASP A 63 -1.24 12.23 18.62
C ASP A 63 -0.05 11.84 17.73
N GLU A 64 0.01 10.59 17.27
CA GLU A 64 1.02 10.16 16.28
C GLU A 64 0.79 10.84 14.93
N ALA A 65 -0.46 10.98 14.48
CA ALA A 65 -0.80 11.71 13.28
C ALA A 65 -0.43 13.20 13.38
N ALA A 66 -0.75 13.84 14.50
CA ALA A 66 -0.39 15.23 14.76
C ALA A 66 1.13 15.44 14.77
N ARG A 67 1.89 14.57 15.46
CA ARG A 67 3.36 14.62 15.47
C ARG A 67 3.95 14.43 14.07
N ALA A 68 3.44 13.46 13.32
CA ALA A 68 3.89 13.23 11.95
C ALA A 68 3.56 14.40 11.02
N LEU A 69 2.41 15.08 11.20
CA LEU A 69 2.07 16.31 10.47
C LEU A 69 2.97 17.48 10.87
N GLU A 70 3.32 17.59 12.14
CA GLU A 70 4.22 18.62 12.63
C GLU A 70 5.62 18.47 12.02
N GLU A 71 6.16 17.24 12.04
CA GLU A 71 7.49 16.89 11.54
C GLU A 71 7.55 16.93 10.00
N LEU A 72 6.61 16.28 9.32
CA LEU A 72 6.69 16.05 7.88
C LEU A 72 5.88 17.07 7.06
N GLY A 73 4.86 17.69 7.64
CA GLY A 73 3.86 18.49 6.93
C GLY A 73 2.77 17.66 6.30
N THR A 74 1.83 18.30 5.60
CA THR A 74 0.79 17.62 4.81
C THR A 74 1.40 16.72 3.73
N LEU A 75 0.73 15.61 3.44
CA LEU A 75 1.02 14.77 2.28
C LEU A 75 0.36 15.42 1.06
N ASP A 76 1.17 16.01 0.19
CA ASP A 76 0.69 16.76 -0.99
C ASP A 76 0.43 15.82 -2.18
N SER A 77 1.29 14.81 -2.37
CA SER A 77 1.14 13.83 -3.44
C SER A 77 1.83 12.51 -3.13
N TYR A 78 1.41 11.46 -3.84
CA TYR A 78 2.07 10.18 -3.86
C TYR A 78 2.16 9.66 -5.30
N LYS A 79 3.25 8.99 -5.62
CA LYS A 79 3.50 8.36 -6.91
C LYS A 79 3.92 6.92 -6.70
N PHE A 80 3.18 5.99 -7.31
CA PHE A 80 3.56 4.58 -7.33
C PHE A 80 4.88 4.38 -8.08
N ILE A 81 5.80 3.61 -7.49
CA ILE A 81 7.14 3.35 -8.02
C ILE A 81 7.27 1.90 -8.49
N GLY A 82 6.69 0.94 -7.76
CA GLY A 82 6.76 -0.47 -8.12
C GLY A 82 6.30 -1.41 -7.01
N ILE A 83 6.42 -2.70 -7.28
CA ILE A 83 6.16 -3.78 -6.32
C ILE A 83 7.48 -4.53 -6.13
N ASP A 84 7.86 -4.80 -4.88
CA ASP A 84 8.84 -5.84 -4.59
C ASP A 84 8.12 -7.20 -4.58
N GLU A 85 8.31 -7.96 -5.65
CA GLU A 85 7.76 -9.30 -5.82
C GLU A 85 8.61 -10.39 -5.16
N LEU A 86 9.81 -10.07 -4.64
CA LEU A 86 10.63 -11.03 -3.90
C LEU A 86 10.06 -11.31 -2.51
N ASP A 87 9.28 -10.38 -1.97
CA ASP A 87 8.52 -10.58 -0.75
C ASP A 87 7.21 -11.35 -1.06
N PRO A 88 6.95 -12.50 -0.42
CA PRO A 88 5.70 -13.25 -0.59
C PRO A 88 4.42 -12.43 -0.36
N GLN A 89 4.51 -11.34 0.40
CA GLN A 89 3.39 -10.46 0.71
C GLN A 89 3.21 -9.31 -0.30
N LYS A 90 4.09 -9.19 -1.31
CA LYS A 90 4.12 -8.11 -2.31
C LYS A 90 4.15 -6.71 -1.68
N VAL A 91 5.35 -6.11 -1.62
CA VAL A 91 5.50 -4.77 -1.04
C VAL A 91 5.30 -3.70 -2.11
N TYR A 92 4.27 -2.89 -1.97
CA TYR A 92 4.01 -1.73 -2.83
C TYR A 92 4.86 -0.55 -2.37
N ILE A 93 5.54 0.10 -3.31
CA ILE A 93 6.47 1.19 -3.05
C ILE A 93 5.96 2.47 -3.71
N PHE A 94 5.94 3.55 -2.95
CA PHE A 94 5.52 4.89 -3.36
C PHE A 94 6.60 5.91 -3.05
N GLN A 95 6.72 6.92 -3.91
CA GLN A 95 7.35 8.18 -3.56
C GLN A 95 6.25 9.12 -3.07
N THR A 96 6.32 9.51 -1.80
CA THR A 96 5.43 10.50 -1.18
C THR A 96 6.12 11.85 -1.13
N THR A 97 5.36 12.92 -1.32
CA THR A 97 5.86 14.30 -1.23
C THR A 97 5.11 15.00 -0.11
N PHE A 98 5.84 15.38 0.93
CA PHE A 98 5.32 16.14 2.05
C PHE A 98 5.70 17.62 1.96
N SER A 99 4.86 18.50 2.47
CA SER A 99 5.06 19.94 2.38
C SER A 99 6.25 20.47 3.17
N LYS A 100 6.67 19.81 4.27
CA LYS A 100 7.90 20.18 5.01
C LYS A 100 9.07 19.25 4.72
N ALA A 101 8.85 17.94 4.79
CA ALA A 101 9.93 16.96 4.67
C ALA A 101 10.33 16.61 3.22
N GLY A 102 9.60 17.12 2.22
CA GLY A 102 9.86 16.89 0.81
C GLY A 102 9.60 15.43 0.41
N LYS A 103 10.37 14.93 -0.56
CA LYS A 103 10.18 13.58 -1.12
C LYS A 103 10.70 12.50 -0.16
N LYS A 104 9.88 11.50 0.12
CA LYS A 104 10.20 10.31 0.90
C LYS A 104 9.73 9.04 0.19
N MET A 105 10.18 7.90 0.69
CA MET A 105 9.72 6.58 0.25
C MET A 105 8.75 6.01 1.27
N THR A 106 7.57 5.64 0.80
CA THR A 106 6.52 4.98 1.59
C THR A 106 6.34 3.57 1.04
N SER A 107 6.21 2.59 1.92
CA SER A 107 5.97 1.21 1.52
C SER A 107 4.82 0.59 2.31
N CYS A 108 4.05 -0.27 1.65
CA CYS A 108 3.00 -1.02 2.33
C CYS A 108 2.77 -2.41 1.71
N THR A 109 2.22 -3.32 2.51
CA THR A 109 1.58 -4.54 2.01
C THR A 109 0.06 -4.38 2.11
N LEU A 110 -0.66 -5.04 1.19
CA LEU A 110 -2.12 -4.98 1.13
C LEU A 110 -2.69 -6.40 1.17
N ASP A 111 -3.70 -6.61 2.00
CA ASP A 111 -4.45 -7.86 2.01
C ASP A 111 -5.48 -7.93 0.85
N LYS A 112 -6.22 -9.04 0.78
CA LYS A 112 -7.25 -9.26 -0.26
C LYS A 112 -8.43 -8.27 -0.18
N LYS A 113 -8.58 -7.54 0.93
CA LYS A 113 -9.60 -6.52 1.17
C LYS A 113 -9.04 -5.09 1.04
N LEU A 114 -7.81 -4.96 0.56
CA LEU A 114 -7.07 -3.69 0.43
C LEU A 114 -6.79 -3.01 1.78
N ALA A 115 -6.81 -3.78 2.87
CA ALA A 115 -6.40 -3.29 4.17
C ALA A 115 -4.86 -3.33 4.28
N PHE A 116 -4.28 -2.36 4.96
CA PHE A 116 -2.84 -2.32 5.20
C PHE A 116 -2.41 -3.48 6.08
N GLY A 117 -1.36 -4.19 5.66
CA GLY A 117 -0.62 -5.11 6.51
C GLY A 117 0.52 -4.37 7.21
N THR A 118 1.71 -4.44 6.61
CA THR A 118 2.84 -3.58 7.01
C THR A 118 2.69 -2.23 6.33
N PHE A 119 2.89 -1.13 7.05
CA PHE A 119 2.91 0.22 6.49
C PHE A 119 4.08 1.01 7.08
N ARG A 120 4.93 1.59 6.22
CA ARG A 120 6.06 2.43 6.61
C ARG A 120 5.94 3.77 5.89
N LEU A 121 5.59 4.82 6.64
CA LEU A 121 5.38 6.16 6.09
C LEU A 121 6.68 6.74 5.52
N VAL A 122 7.77 6.66 6.28
CA VAL A 122 9.11 7.05 5.85
C VAL A 122 10.03 5.84 5.98
N THR A 123 10.49 5.34 4.84
CA THR A 123 11.50 4.27 4.81
C THR A 123 12.87 4.93 4.74
N ILE A 124 13.72 4.72 5.75
CA ILE A 124 15.13 5.16 5.71
C ILE A 124 15.83 4.36 4.60
N PRO A 125 16.52 5.01 3.64
CA PRO A 125 17.10 4.36 2.48
C PRO A 125 18.43 3.68 2.83
N ASP A 126 18.46 2.73 3.76
CA ASP A 126 19.68 1.96 3.97
C ASP A 126 19.81 0.79 3.00
N ASN A 127 18.70 0.38 2.34
CA ASN A 127 18.72 -0.77 1.41
C ASN A 127 17.93 -0.63 0.09
N ILE A 128 17.16 0.45 -0.14
CA ILE A 128 16.40 0.58 -1.40
C ILE A 128 17.34 0.86 -2.60
N THR A 129 18.50 1.48 -2.38
CA THR A 129 19.51 1.76 -3.41
C THR A 129 20.16 0.50 -4.00
N LYS A 130 20.05 -0.68 -3.35
CA LYS A 130 20.53 -1.96 -3.90
C LYS A 130 19.47 -2.75 -4.67
N GLN A 131 18.20 -2.36 -4.60
CA GLN A 131 17.09 -3.03 -5.29
C GLN A 131 16.55 -2.22 -6.49
N THR A 132 17.35 -1.34 -7.08
CA THR A 132 17.03 -0.64 -8.35
C THR A 132 16.95 -1.57 -9.57
N SER A 133 16.78 -2.88 -9.36
CA SER A 133 16.15 -3.80 -10.29
C SER A 133 14.63 -3.85 -10.08
N ILE A 134 14.00 -2.74 -9.66
CA ILE A 134 12.55 -2.56 -9.75
C ILE A 134 12.20 -2.76 -11.23
N GLN A 135 11.66 -3.94 -11.54
CA GLN A 135 11.14 -4.24 -12.86
C GLN A 135 10.02 -3.23 -13.13
N LYS A 136 10.34 -2.21 -13.93
CA LYS A 136 9.35 -1.39 -14.61
C LYS A 136 8.53 -2.32 -15.50
N LYS A 137 7.44 -2.89 -14.97
CA LYS A 137 6.37 -3.43 -15.81
C LYS A 137 5.16 -2.51 -15.70
N ALA A 138 5.13 -1.54 -16.60
CA ALA A 138 3.93 -0.84 -17.00
C ALA A 138 4.10 -0.39 -18.47
N ALA A 139 3.86 -1.31 -19.39
CA ALA A 139 3.30 -1.12 -20.73
C ALA A 139 2.91 -2.48 -21.29
#